data_AF-A0A1S2ZUZ7-F1
#
_entry.id   AF-A0A1S2ZUZ7-F1
#
_cell.length_a   1.000
_cell.length_b   1.000
_cell.length_c   1.000
_cell.angle_alpha   90.00
_cell.angle_beta   90.00
_cell.angle_gamma   90.00
#
_symmetry.space_group_name_H-M   'P 1'
#
loop_
_entity.id
_entity.type
_entity.pdbx_description
1 polymer ?
#
loop_
_entity_poly.entity_id
_entity_poly.type
_entity_poly.pdbx_seq_one_letter_code
_entity_poly.pdbx_strand_id
1 'polypeptide(L)'
;MAAARLFGACRAWAWRPRELPILPSPGRLLVRGFTKKTGTKGKGARGAAVGEALKDPEVCTDPQRLTTHAMGVSIFKESPDVALKPDAEYPEWLFQMNLGPPKTLEELDPESREYWRLLRKQNIWRHNRLNRNQKFL
;
A
#
# COMPACT_ATOMS: atom_id res chain seq x y z
N MET A 1 -34.59 -33.19 56.68
CA MET A 1 -33.38 -33.59 57.41
C MET A 1 -32.34 -34.00 56.38
N ALA A 2 -31.24 -33.26 56.32
CA ALA A 2 -30.21 -33.33 55.29
C ALA A 2 -29.06 -34.29 55.66
N ALA A 3 -28.23 -34.55 54.64
CA ALA A 3 -26.82 -35.01 54.71
C ALA A 3 -26.64 -36.53 54.99
N ALA A 4 -25.66 -37.22 54.40
CA ALA A 4 -24.28 -36.80 54.22
C ALA A 4 -23.49 -37.78 53.32
N ARG A 5 -22.62 -37.21 52.44
CA ARG A 5 -21.17 -37.52 52.24
C ARG A 5 -20.81 -38.95 51.70
N LEU A 6 -19.82 -39.20 50.84
CA LEU A 6 -18.45 -38.68 50.73
C LEU A 6 -17.87 -38.91 49.30
N PHE A 7 -17.30 -37.84 48.74
CA PHE A 7 -15.97 -37.73 48.15
C PHE A 7 -15.33 -38.89 47.36
N GLY A 8 -14.98 -38.58 46.09
CA GLY A 8 -13.96 -39.26 45.31
C GLY A 8 -13.35 -38.32 44.28
N ALA A 9 -12.29 -37.62 44.68
CA ALA A 9 -11.63 -36.56 43.91
C ALA A 9 -10.66 -37.12 42.87
N CYS A 10 -10.85 -36.76 41.59
CA CYS A 10 -9.80 -36.81 40.58
C CYS A 10 -9.41 -35.38 40.18
N ARG A 11 -8.37 -34.92 40.86
CA ARG A 11 -7.35 -33.91 40.53
C ARG A 11 -7.66 -32.99 39.34
N ALA A 12 -8.01 -31.76 39.72
CA ALA A 12 -7.93 -30.55 38.92
C ALA A 12 -6.54 -30.38 38.31
N TRP A 13 -6.50 -30.27 36.98
CA TRP A 13 -5.52 -29.44 36.30
C TRP A 13 -6.32 -28.29 35.71
N ALA A 14 -6.02 -27.09 36.21
CA ALA A 14 -6.46 -25.81 35.67
C ALA A 14 -6.47 -25.88 34.13
N TRP A 15 -7.49 -25.39 33.43
CA TRP A 15 -7.75 -23.98 33.20
C TRP A 15 -9.25 -23.71 33.23
N ARG A 16 -9.71 -22.84 34.14
CA ARG A 16 -11.05 -22.24 34.04
C ARG A 16 -11.08 -21.34 32.81
N PRO A 17 -12.15 -21.35 31.99
CA PRO A 17 -12.41 -20.24 31.09
C PRO A 17 -12.63 -19.02 31.96
N ARG A 18 -11.79 -18.01 31.77
CA ARG A 18 -11.98 -16.69 32.36
C ARG A 18 -13.20 -16.09 31.67
N GLU A 19 -14.35 -16.22 32.31
CA GLU A 19 -15.53 -15.43 31.98
C GLU A 19 -15.20 -13.93 32.06
N LEU A 20 -15.88 -13.17 31.18
CA LEU A 20 -16.04 -11.72 31.07
C LEU A 20 -15.14 -10.98 30.06
N PRO A 21 -15.65 -9.97 29.30
CA PRO A 21 -17.03 -9.50 29.14
C PRO A 21 -17.51 -9.35 27.67
N ILE A 22 -18.82 -9.56 27.47
CA ILE A 22 -19.76 -8.90 26.54
C ILE A 22 -19.18 -8.36 25.21
N LEU A 23 -19.67 -8.96 24.12
CA LEU A 23 -19.51 -8.54 22.73
C LEU A 23 -19.70 -7.02 22.52
N PRO A 24 -18.83 -6.32 21.77
CA PRO A 24 -19.08 -4.94 21.40
C PRO A 24 -20.27 -4.86 20.44
N SER A 25 -21.20 -3.97 20.74
CA SER A 25 -22.30 -3.57 19.88
C SER A 25 -21.79 -3.08 18.50
N PRO A 26 -22.57 -3.28 17.41
CA PRO A 26 -22.19 -2.77 16.10
C PRO A 26 -22.28 -1.24 16.13
N GLY A 27 -21.13 -0.56 16.08
CA GLY A 27 -21.09 0.90 16.02
C GLY A 27 -19.88 1.58 16.66
N ARG A 28 -19.01 0.85 17.38
CA ARG A 28 -17.85 1.47 18.04
C ARG A 28 -16.55 1.24 17.26
N LEU A 29 -16.23 2.15 16.34
CA LEU A 29 -14.89 2.23 15.74
C LEU A 29 -13.88 2.64 16.82
N LEU A 30 -13.01 1.72 17.22
CA LEU A 30 -11.89 2.01 18.11
C LEU A 30 -10.77 2.66 17.30
N VAL A 31 -10.87 3.97 17.10
CA VAL A 31 -9.81 4.77 16.47
C VAL A 31 -8.65 4.90 17.45
N ARG A 32 -7.57 4.17 17.21
CA ARG A 32 -6.27 4.38 17.88
C ARG A 32 -5.67 5.71 17.39
N GLY A 33 -5.95 6.80 18.10
CA GLY A 33 -5.38 8.12 17.83
C GLY A 33 -3.94 8.26 18.31
N PHE A 34 -2.97 7.79 17.52
CA PHE A 34 -1.54 8.05 17.76
C PHE A 34 -1.01 9.33 17.09
N THR A 35 -1.88 10.12 16.47
CA THR A 35 -1.50 11.43 15.92
C THR A 35 -2.08 12.55 16.77
N LYS A 36 -1.21 13.43 17.29
CA LYS A 36 -1.61 14.66 17.97
C LYS A 36 -2.47 15.49 17.02
N LYS A 37 -3.69 15.83 17.44
CA LYS A 37 -4.54 16.82 16.75
C LYS A 37 -3.80 18.16 16.75
N THR A 38 -3.33 18.61 15.60
CA THR A 38 -2.90 20.00 15.40
C THR A 38 -4.15 20.86 15.44
N GLY A 39 -4.32 21.61 16.52
CA GLY A 39 -5.44 22.53 16.69
C GLY A 39 -5.47 23.55 15.55
N THR A 40 -6.66 23.76 15.01
CA THR A 40 -6.98 24.83 14.06
C THR A 40 -6.59 26.16 14.70
N LYS A 41 -5.43 26.71 14.31
CA LYS A 41 -4.99 28.06 14.67
C LYS A 41 -4.79 28.83 13.35
N GLY A 42 -5.37 30.03 13.34
CA GLY A 42 -5.73 30.76 12.13
C GLY A 42 -4.59 31.18 11.21
N LYS A 43 -5.03 31.76 10.09
CA LYS A 43 -4.25 32.59 9.16
C LYS A 43 -3.22 33.44 9.93
N GLY A 44 -1.95 33.30 9.57
CA GLY A 44 -0.90 34.18 10.07
C GLY A 44 0.46 33.50 10.10
N ALA A 45 1.16 33.62 8.97
CA ALA A 45 2.60 33.53 8.79
C ALA A 45 3.45 33.09 9.99
N ARG A 46 4.10 31.92 9.85
CA ARG A 46 5.46 31.69 10.36
C ARG A 46 6.12 30.57 9.55
N GLY A 47 7.22 30.94 8.90
CA GLY A 47 8.19 30.00 8.35
C GLY A 47 7.88 29.52 6.94
N ALA A 48 7.90 30.43 5.97
CA ALA A 48 8.46 30.09 4.68
C ALA A 48 9.93 29.73 4.92
N ALA A 49 10.19 28.49 5.35
CA ALA A 49 11.39 27.82 4.90
C ALA A 49 11.18 27.75 3.39
N VAL A 50 11.83 28.68 2.69
CA VAL A 50 12.17 28.50 1.28
C VAL A 50 12.88 27.16 1.28
N GLY A 51 12.12 26.10 1.00
CA GLY A 51 12.69 24.81 0.70
C GLY A 51 13.64 25.12 -0.42
N GLU A 52 14.93 24.96 -0.13
CA GLU A 52 15.98 24.90 -1.13
C GLU A 52 15.38 24.10 -2.27
N ALA A 53 15.05 24.79 -3.37
CA ALA A 53 14.25 24.20 -4.43
C ALA A 53 15.02 22.95 -4.84
N LEU A 54 14.46 21.77 -4.58
CA LEU A 54 15.09 20.50 -4.93
C LEU A 54 15.30 20.56 -6.43
N LYS A 55 16.50 20.98 -6.83
CA LYS A 55 16.88 21.04 -8.23
C LYS A 55 17.09 19.59 -8.62
N ASP A 56 16.27 19.12 -9.56
CA ASP A 56 16.54 17.85 -10.20
C ASP A 56 17.98 17.89 -10.77
N PRO A 57 18.75 16.80 -10.61
CA PRO A 57 20.12 16.76 -11.10
C PRO A 57 20.15 17.02 -12.61
N GLU A 58 21.19 17.74 -13.05
CA GLU A 58 21.33 18.12 -14.45
C GLU A 58 21.48 16.87 -15.33
N VAL A 59 20.53 16.69 -16.24
CA VAL A 59 20.49 15.55 -17.17
C VAL A 59 21.42 15.84 -18.34
N CYS A 60 22.21 14.85 -18.76
CA CYS A 60 23.08 14.96 -19.92
C CYS A 60 22.26 14.98 -21.22
N THR A 61 22.49 15.98 -22.08
CA THR A 61 21.74 16.18 -23.35
C THR A 61 22.44 15.55 -24.55
N ASP A 62 23.58 14.87 -24.35
CA ASP A 62 24.37 14.29 -25.44
C ASP A 62 23.75 12.99 -25.97
N PRO A 63 23.36 12.90 -27.25
CA PRO A 63 22.63 11.74 -27.78
C PRO A 63 23.47 10.45 -27.79
N GLN A 64 24.78 10.55 -28.01
CA GLN A 64 25.68 9.40 -28.01
C GLN A 64 25.77 8.76 -26.63
N ARG A 65 25.87 9.56 -25.57
CA ARG A 65 25.98 9.07 -24.18
C ARG A 65 24.69 8.43 -23.70
N LEU A 66 23.54 8.96 -24.11
CA LEU A 66 22.22 8.40 -23.80
C LEU A 66 21.96 7.04 -24.49
N THR A 67 22.61 6.80 -25.64
CA THR A 67 22.44 5.55 -26.38
C THR A 67 23.41 4.46 -25.91
N THR A 68 24.59 4.83 -25.39
CA THR A 68 25.59 3.85 -24.93
C THR A 68 25.51 3.55 -23.43
N HIS A 69 25.05 4.50 -22.61
CA HIS A 69 25.02 4.39 -21.16
C HIS A 69 23.64 4.73 -20.59
N ALA A 70 23.26 4.01 -19.54
CA ALA A 70 22.05 4.29 -18.76
C ALA A 70 22.34 5.40 -17.74
N MET A 71 22.15 6.65 -18.15
CA MET A 71 22.29 7.81 -17.28
C MET A 71 21.23 7.80 -16.17
N GLY A 72 21.62 8.08 -14.93
CA GLY A 72 20.69 8.17 -13.78
C GLY A 72 20.41 6.84 -13.05
N VAL A 73 21.04 5.75 -13.46
CA VAL A 73 21.01 4.47 -12.70
C VAL A 73 21.97 4.51 -11.50
N SER A 74 23.09 5.21 -11.66
CA SER A 74 24.10 5.39 -10.62
C SER A 74 23.66 6.47 -9.62
N ILE A 75 23.37 6.07 -8.37
CA ILE A 75 22.99 7.00 -7.29
C ILE A 75 24.23 7.48 -6.51
N PHE A 76 25.33 6.70 -6.54
CA PHE A 76 26.56 7.05 -5.85
C PHE A 76 27.45 7.93 -6.73
N LYS A 77 28.12 8.91 -6.12
CA LYS A 77 29.01 9.85 -6.81
C LYS A 77 30.25 9.20 -7.42
N GLU A 78 30.64 8.04 -6.89
CA GLU A 78 31.89 7.36 -7.21
C GLU A 78 31.69 6.19 -8.18
N SER A 79 30.45 5.72 -8.39
CA SER A 79 30.20 4.62 -9.32
C SER A 79 30.04 5.14 -10.75
N PRO A 80 30.80 4.58 -11.71
CA PRO A 80 30.63 4.92 -13.12
C PRO A 80 29.24 4.51 -13.62
N ASP A 81 28.75 5.23 -14.64
CA ASP A 81 27.46 4.93 -15.26
C ASP A 81 27.48 3.56 -15.96
N VAL A 82 26.39 2.82 -15.84
CA VAL A 82 26.27 1.45 -16.39
C VAL A 82 26.10 1.51 -17.91
N ALA A 83 27.01 0.89 -18.65
CA ALA A 83 26.89 0.74 -20.10
C ALA A 83 25.75 -0.23 -20.46
N LEU A 84 25.01 0.09 -21.53
CA LEU A 84 23.98 -0.79 -22.06
C LEU A 84 24.64 -2.01 -22.71
N LYS A 85 24.11 -3.19 -22.39
CA LYS A 85 24.55 -4.47 -22.94
C LYS A 85 23.85 -4.73 -24.28
N PRO A 86 24.36 -5.63 -25.12
CA PRO A 86 23.63 -6.07 -26.32
C PRO A 86 22.36 -6.82 -25.94
N ASP A 87 21.36 -6.81 -26.82
CA ASP A 87 20.02 -7.38 -26.59
C ASP A 87 20.04 -8.86 -26.18
N ALA A 88 21.03 -9.62 -26.63
CA ALA A 88 21.20 -11.05 -26.31
C ALA A 88 21.51 -11.33 -24.82
N GLU A 89 22.02 -10.34 -24.08
CA GLU A 89 22.28 -10.49 -22.64
C GLU A 89 21.03 -10.26 -21.80
N TYR A 90 20.01 -9.61 -22.37
CA TYR A 90 18.76 -9.35 -21.67
C TYR A 90 17.79 -10.53 -21.82
N PRO A 91 17.04 -10.85 -20.76
CA PRO A 91 16.09 -11.96 -20.82
C PRO A 91 14.92 -11.65 -21.75
N GLU A 92 14.44 -12.68 -22.46
CA GLU A 92 13.40 -12.54 -23.50
C GLU A 92 12.09 -11.92 -23.00
N TRP A 93 11.72 -12.16 -21.74
CA TRP A 93 10.49 -11.61 -21.16
C TRP A 93 10.46 -10.08 -21.16
N LEU A 94 11.64 -9.43 -21.17
CA LEU A 94 11.76 -7.97 -21.23
C LEU A 94 11.10 -7.42 -22.50
N PHE A 95 11.30 -8.11 -23.62
CA PHE A 95 10.79 -7.72 -24.94
C PHE A 95 9.33 -8.15 -25.16
N GLN A 96 8.80 -9.01 -24.30
CA GLN A 96 7.41 -9.49 -24.37
C GLN A 96 6.43 -8.63 -23.53
N MET A 97 6.94 -7.62 -22.82
CA MET A 97 6.09 -6.74 -22.01
C MET A 97 5.24 -5.79 -22.87
N ASN A 98 4.02 -5.51 -22.40
CA ASN A 98 3.13 -4.57 -23.08
C ASN A 98 3.60 -3.12 -22.82
N LEU A 99 4.21 -2.48 -23.81
CA LEU A 99 4.58 -1.06 -23.79
C LEU A 99 3.43 -0.13 -24.19
N GLY A 100 2.35 -0.70 -24.74
CA GLY A 100 1.18 0.02 -25.21
C GLY A 100 0.20 0.40 -24.09
N PRO A 101 -1.02 0.83 -24.47
CA PRO A 101 -2.07 1.08 -23.49
C PRO A 101 -2.38 -0.19 -22.68
N PRO A 102 -2.84 -0.03 -21.43
CA PRO A 102 -3.21 -1.18 -20.62
C PRO A 102 -4.36 -1.94 -21.29
N LYS A 103 -4.27 -3.28 -21.26
CA LYS A 103 -5.30 -4.18 -21.81
C LYS A 103 -6.67 -3.86 -21.22
N THR A 104 -7.68 -3.88 -22.08
CA THR A 104 -9.06 -3.66 -21.65
C THR A 104 -9.62 -4.91 -20.95
N LEU A 105 -10.74 -4.76 -20.24
CA LEU A 105 -11.34 -5.88 -19.52
C LEU A 105 -11.84 -6.98 -20.48
N GLU A 106 -12.23 -6.61 -21.70
CA GLU A 106 -12.78 -7.51 -22.72
C GLU A 106 -11.69 -8.39 -23.37
N GLU A 107 -10.46 -7.89 -23.43
CA GLU A 107 -9.30 -8.63 -23.97
C GLU A 107 -8.70 -9.61 -22.96
N LEU A 108 -9.00 -9.44 -21.66
CA LEU A 108 -8.45 -10.29 -20.62
C LEU A 108 -9.32 -11.54 -20.41
N ASP A 109 -8.63 -12.66 -20.24
CA ASP A 109 -9.25 -13.93 -19.92
C ASP A 109 -9.89 -13.89 -18.50
N PRO A 110 -11.18 -14.24 -18.35
CA PRO A 110 -11.87 -14.32 -17.05
C PRO A 110 -11.22 -15.26 -16.02
N GLU A 111 -10.45 -16.25 -16.47
CA GLU A 111 -9.72 -17.16 -15.57
C GLU A 111 -8.42 -16.56 -15.03
N SER A 112 -7.95 -15.46 -15.63
CA SER A 112 -6.75 -14.76 -15.20
C SER A 112 -6.97 -13.92 -13.93
N ARG A 113 -5.94 -13.84 -13.07
CA ARG A 113 -5.97 -12.94 -11.89
C ARG A 113 -6.01 -11.46 -12.27
N GLU A 114 -5.50 -11.11 -13.45
CA GLU A 114 -5.42 -9.73 -13.94
C GLU A 114 -6.80 -9.17 -14.25
N TYR A 115 -7.67 -9.99 -14.85
CA TYR A 115 -9.06 -9.67 -15.10
C TYR A 115 -9.78 -9.22 -13.82
N TRP A 116 -9.68 -10.02 -12.76
CA TRP A 116 -10.31 -9.72 -11.48
C TRP A 116 -9.73 -8.48 -10.77
N ARG A 117 -8.44 -8.17 -10.98
CA ARG A 117 -7.81 -6.94 -10.49
C ARG A 117 -8.41 -5.71 -11.19
N LEU A 118 -8.55 -5.75 -12.51
CA LEU A 118 -9.18 -4.66 -13.28
C LEU A 118 -10.65 -4.49 -12.91
N LEU A 119 -11.42 -5.58 -12.81
CA LEU A 119 -12.82 -5.52 -12.44
C LEU A 119 -13.00 -4.89 -11.05
N ARG A 120 -12.17 -5.28 -10.07
CA ARG A 120 -12.18 -4.66 -8.74
C ARG A 120 -11.86 -3.16 -8.81
N LYS A 121 -10.88 -2.77 -9.61
CA LYS A 121 -10.50 -1.37 -9.81
C LYS A 121 -11.67 -0.55 -10.36
N GLN A 122 -12.37 -1.05 -11.37
CA GLN A 122 -13.55 -0.42 -11.95
C GLN A 122 -14.70 -0.29 -10.95
N ASN A 123 -14.94 -1.31 -10.13
CA ASN A 123 -15.95 -1.27 -9.08
C ASN A 123 -15.63 -0.23 -8.00
N ILE A 124 -14.37 -0.09 -7.60
CA ILE A 124 -13.92 0.97 -6.67
C ILE A 124 -14.17 2.35 -7.30
N TRP A 125 -13.82 2.55 -8.56
CA TRP A 125 -14.09 3.80 -9.25
C TRP A 125 -15.58 4.14 -9.32
N ARG A 126 -16.41 3.15 -9.63
CA ARG A 126 -17.87 3.30 -9.61
C ARG A 126 -18.36 3.71 -8.23
N HIS A 127 -17.92 3.01 -7.19
CA HIS A 127 -18.32 3.30 -5.81
C HIS A 127 -17.91 4.71 -5.37
N ASN A 128 -16.66 5.10 -5.66
CA ASN A 128 -16.15 6.44 -5.34
C ASN A 128 -16.92 7.53 -6.10
N ARG A 129 -17.33 7.27 -7.35
CA ARG A 129 -18.13 8.20 -8.14
C ARG A 129 -19.54 8.39 -7.54
N LEU A 130 -20.17 7.31 -7.10
CA LEU A 130 -21.50 7.34 -6.48
C LEU A 130 -21.46 8.00 -5.10
N ASN A 131 -20.42 7.70 -4.31
CA ASN A 131 -20.29 8.21 -2.95
C ASN A 131 -19.71 9.62 -2.85
N ARG A 132 -19.33 10.22 -3.97
CA ARG A 132 -18.77 11.58 -4.00
C ARG A 132 -19.70 12.62 -3.37
N ASN A 133 -21.01 12.42 -3.49
CA ASN A 133 -22.04 13.36 -3.03
C ASN A 133 -22.80 12.87 -1.78
N GLN A 134 -22.38 11.74 -1.19
CA GLN A 134 -22.99 11.24 0.05
C GLN A 134 -22.51 12.12 1.22
N LYS A 135 -23.45 12.80 1.88
CA LYS A 135 -23.18 13.48 3.15
C LYS A 135 -23.31 12.45 4.26
N PHE A 136 -22.26 12.29 5.04
CA PHE A 136 -22.31 11.50 6.27
C PHE A 136 -23.15 12.29 7.28
N LEU A 137 -24.38 11.85 7.52
CA LEU A 137 -25.23 12.34 8.61
C LEU A 137 -24.77 11.75 9.94
#